data_AF-A0AAU7ABP6-F1
#
_entry.id   AF-A0AAU7ABP6-F1
#
_cell.length_a   1.000
_cell.length_b   1.000
_cell.length_c   1.000
_cell.angle_alpha   90.00
_cell.angle_beta   90.00
_cell.angle_gamma   90.00
#
_symmetry.space_group_name_H-M   'P 1'
#
loop_
_entity.id
_entity.type
_entity.pdbx_description
1 polymer ?
#
loop_
_entity_poly.entity_id
_entity_poly.type
_entity_poly.pdbx_seq_one_letter_code
_entity_poly.pdbx_strand_id
1 'polypeptide(L)'
;MDIVKHVHTIWLAISFFLIPMFSAHALPRNPVEQCDHAAVLASQDTAVPLAILWALTRTETGHFQNKTLVPWPWTVNAAGTGHWLKTKQQALKTAKAAIHKNAKSTDIGCFQLNYHWHGKQFGSLANMLDPMKNAAYAAKFLGQLYQETDNWISAAGRFHSRTEKYARPYRQRFQRILSGFEPASQSVRRPFLAIKPSGSDGHQNQFPLLKAGLKNTAHGSLMPLAEGSQSALFDRSPSR
;
A
#
# COMPACT_ATOMS: atom_id res chain seq x y z
N MET A 1 10.09 -79.61 -14.06
CA MET A 1 10.71 -78.57 -14.93
C MET A 1 9.59 -77.66 -15.45
N ASP A 2 8.85 -76.95 -14.61
CA ASP A 2 9.19 -75.88 -13.65
C ASP A 2 9.24 -74.48 -14.26
N ILE A 3 8.27 -73.66 -13.79
CA ILE A 3 8.43 -72.26 -13.35
C ILE A 3 8.63 -71.27 -14.53
N VAL A 4 7.78 -70.26 -14.77
CA VAL A 4 7.50 -69.10 -13.91
C VAL A 4 6.16 -68.46 -14.33
N LYS A 5 5.34 -68.10 -13.33
CA LYS A 5 4.15 -67.24 -13.48
C LYS A 5 4.60 -65.78 -13.68
N HIS A 6 4.22 -65.13 -14.79
CA HIS A 6 4.41 -63.70 -14.94
C HIS A 6 3.20 -62.92 -14.41
N VAL A 7 3.34 -62.41 -13.18
CA VAL A 7 2.46 -61.40 -12.60
C VAL A 7 2.97 -60.03 -13.10
N HIS A 8 2.21 -59.36 -13.96
CA HIS A 8 2.48 -57.98 -14.32
C HIS A 8 2.03 -57.05 -13.18
N THR A 9 3.00 -56.61 -12.37
CA THR A 9 2.79 -55.54 -11.38
C THR A 9 2.88 -54.20 -12.08
N ILE A 10 1.73 -53.57 -12.36
CA ILE A 10 1.64 -52.20 -12.87
C ILE A 10 1.92 -51.24 -11.71
N TRP A 11 3.10 -50.64 -11.67
CA TRP A 11 3.39 -49.51 -10.78
C TRP A 11 2.84 -48.22 -11.41
N LEU A 12 1.62 -47.84 -11.03
CA LEU A 12 1.08 -46.50 -11.29
C LEU A 12 1.82 -45.49 -10.40
N ALA A 13 2.83 -44.82 -10.96
CA ALA A 13 3.44 -43.66 -10.32
C ALA A 13 2.44 -42.48 -10.34
N ILE A 14 1.69 -42.32 -9.26
CA ILE A 14 0.83 -41.15 -9.04
C ILE A 14 1.74 -39.96 -8.72
N SER A 15 2.13 -39.21 -9.75
CA SER A 15 2.85 -37.95 -9.57
C SER A 15 1.88 -36.89 -9.05
N PHE A 16 1.86 -36.69 -7.73
CA PHE A 16 1.11 -35.61 -7.08
C PHE A 16 1.74 -34.27 -7.48
N PHE A 17 1.24 -33.65 -8.55
CA PHE A 17 1.53 -32.24 -8.83
C PHE A 17 0.86 -31.41 -7.74
N LEU A 18 1.64 -31.00 -6.73
CA LEU A 18 1.28 -29.96 -5.78
C LEU A 18 1.12 -28.64 -6.55
N ILE A 19 -0.08 -28.39 -7.08
CA ILE A 19 -0.44 -27.08 -7.59
C ILE A 19 -0.50 -26.15 -6.37
N PRO A 20 0.38 -25.14 -6.25
CA PRO A 20 0.24 -24.17 -5.18
C PRO A 20 -1.10 -23.46 -5.37
N MET A 21 -2.01 -23.65 -4.41
CA MET A 21 -3.23 -22.86 -4.36
C MET A 21 -2.87 -21.43 -4.00
N PHE A 22 -2.60 -20.60 -5.01
CA PHE A 22 -2.59 -19.16 -4.85
C PHE A 22 -4.03 -18.74 -4.56
N SER A 23 -4.36 -18.58 -3.27
CA SER A 23 -5.61 -17.94 -2.87
C SER A 23 -5.55 -16.47 -3.30
N ALA A 24 -6.17 -16.17 -4.43
CA ALA A 24 -6.48 -14.81 -4.81
C ALA A 24 -7.42 -14.23 -3.74
N HIS A 25 -6.92 -13.28 -2.95
CA HIS A 25 -7.73 -12.59 -1.95
C HIS A 25 -8.74 -11.72 -2.69
N ALA A 26 -9.98 -12.19 -2.78
CA ALA A 26 -11.06 -11.43 -3.38
C ALA A 26 -11.39 -10.23 -2.49
N LEU A 27 -11.64 -9.07 -3.10
CA LEU A 27 -12.14 -7.90 -2.39
C LEU A 27 -13.43 -8.22 -1.62
N PRO A 28 -13.67 -7.59 -0.46
CA PRO A 28 -14.93 -7.73 0.25
C PRO A 28 -16.12 -7.44 -0.66
N ARG A 29 -17.20 -8.23 -0.52
CA ARG A 29 -18.42 -8.04 -1.32
C ARG A 29 -19.15 -6.74 -0.93
N ASN A 30 -19.02 -6.31 0.33
CA ASN A 30 -19.59 -5.06 0.82
C ASN A 30 -18.79 -3.85 0.29
N PRO A 31 -19.41 -2.91 -0.45
CA PRO A 31 -18.71 -1.74 -0.98
C PRO A 31 -18.02 -0.89 0.09
N VAL A 32 -18.61 -0.75 1.29
CA VAL A 32 -18.00 -0.01 2.41
C VAL A 32 -16.67 -0.63 2.79
N GLU A 33 -16.65 -1.95 2.97
CA GLU A 33 -15.45 -2.71 3.34
C GLU A 33 -14.38 -2.64 2.24
N GLN A 34 -14.73 -2.44 0.97
CA GLN A 34 -13.74 -2.34 -0.11
C GLN A 34 -12.83 -1.11 0.04
N CYS A 35 -13.37 0.05 0.40
CA CYS A 35 -12.53 1.25 0.60
C CYS A 35 -11.68 1.12 1.86
N ASP A 36 -12.25 0.63 2.96
CA ASP A 36 -11.50 0.46 4.21
C ASP A 36 -10.42 -0.61 4.09
N HIS A 37 -10.69 -1.73 3.42
CA HIS A 37 -9.70 -2.78 3.16
C HIS A 37 -8.57 -2.28 2.24
N ALA A 38 -8.92 -1.53 1.19
CA ALA A 38 -7.92 -0.92 0.33
C ALA A 38 -7.05 0.10 1.07
N ALA A 39 -7.62 0.84 2.03
CA ALA A 39 -6.87 1.74 2.90
C ALA A 39 -5.89 0.99 3.82
N VAL A 40 -6.29 -0.17 4.36
CA VAL A 40 -5.39 -1.03 5.17
C VAL A 40 -4.17 -1.44 4.38
N LEU A 41 -4.39 -2.00 3.19
CA LEU A 41 -3.30 -2.49 2.34
C LEU A 41 -2.41 -1.32 1.85
N ALA A 42 -3.01 -0.20 1.44
CA ALA A 42 -2.24 0.98 1.06
C ALA A 42 -1.43 1.59 2.23
N SER A 43 -1.91 1.48 3.48
CA SER A 43 -1.17 1.88 4.69
C SER A 43 -0.02 0.94 5.05
N GLN A 44 -0.05 -0.31 4.56
CA GLN A 44 1.07 -1.24 4.73
C GLN A 44 2.14 -1.00 3.67
N ASP A 45 1.72 -0.70 2.45
CA ASP A 45 2.61 -0.43 1.31
C ASP A 45 3.23 0.98 1.35
N THR A 46 2.66 1.87 2.15
CA THR A 46 3.14 3.25 2.32
C THR A 46 3.32 3.56 3.80
N ALA A 47 4.24 4.45 4.18
CA ALA A 47 4.36 4.88 5.58
C ALA A 47 3.22 5.83 6.04
N VAL A 48 2.11 5.89 5.29
CA VAL A 48 0.95 6.71 5.66
C VAL A 48 0.15 5.97 6.75
N PRO A 49 -0.13 6.60 7.91
CA PRO A 49 -0.89 5.94 8.97
C PRO A 49 -2.31 5.57 8.53
N LEU A 50 -2.79 4.41 8.97
CA LEU A 50 -4.12 3.91 8.60
C LEU A 50 -5.26 4.88 8.94
N ALA A 51 -5.20 5.49 10.13
CA ALA A 51 -6.19 6.49 10.56
C ALA A 51 -6.29 7.69 9.60
N ILE A 52 -5.16 8.09 8.99
CA ILE A 52 -5.12 9.15 7.98
C ILE A 52 -5.86 8.72 6.72
N LEU A 53 -5.63 7.50 6.20
CA LEU A 53 -6.32 7.01 5.01
C LEU A 53 -7.81 6.77 5.25
N TRP A 54 -8.20 6.25 6.42
CA TRP A 54 -9.61 6.09 6.80
C TRP A 54 -10.32 7.44 6.94
N ALA A 55 -9.67 8.45 7.50
CA ALA A 55 -10.21 9.79 7.56
C ALA A 55 -10.32 10.43 6.17
N LEU A 56 -9.33 10.18 5.30
CA LEU A 56 -9.30 10.72 3.96
C LEU A 56 -10.47 10.19 3.12
N THR A 57 -10.63 8.86 3.03
CA THR A 57 -11.70 8.25 2.21
C THR A 57 -13.11 8.68 2.67
N ARG A 58 -13.31 8.92 3.97
CA ARG A 58 -14.58 9.44 4.53
C ARG A 58 -14.77 10.94 4.34
N THR A 59 -13.67 11.70 4.28
CA THR A 59 -13.73 13.12 3.90
C THR A 59 -14.17 13.26 2.44
N GLU A 60 -13.68 12.36 1.59
CA GLU A 60 -13.94 12.36 0.15
C GLU A 60 -15.32 11.80 -0.22
N THR A 61 -15.62 10.58 0.20
CA THR A 61 -16.83 9.84 -0.24
C THR A 61 -17.81 9.56 0.88
N GLY A 62 -17.53 10.02 2.10
CA GLY A 62 -18.33 9.65 3.27
C GLY A 62 -19.79 10.09 3.15
N HIS A 63 -20.69 9.12 3.32
CA HIS A 63 -22.12 9.35 3.50
C HIS A 63 -22.61 8.60 4.74
N PHE A 64 -23.70 9.08 5.35
CA PHE A 64 -24.25 8.43 6.54
C PHE A 64 -25.07 7.20 6.16
N GLN A 65 -24.71 6.06 6.75
CA GLN A 65 -25.51 4.83 6.76
C GLN A 65 -25.66 4.37 8.21
N ASN A 66 -26.89 4.17 8.66
CA ASN A 66 -27.18 3.73 10.04
C ASN A 66 -26.45 4.55 11.12
N LYS A 67 -26.41 5.89 10.96
CA LYS A 67 -25.70 6.85 11.83
C LYS A 67 -24.16 6.77 11.81
N THR A 68 -23.58 5.93 10.96
CA THR A 68 -22.14 5.81 10.76
C THR A 68 -21.73 6.50 9.46
N LEU A 69 -20.64 7.26 9.49
CA LEU A 69 -20.03 7.83 8.29
C LEU A 69 -19.17 6.76 7.61
N VAL A 70 -19.61 6.28 6.44
CA VAL A 70 -18.97 5.19 5.71
C VAL A 70 -18.48 5.65 4.33
N PRO A 71 -17.31 5.17 3.86
CA PRO A 71 -16.83 5.46 2.50
C PRO A 71 -17.60 4.65 1.45
N TRP A 72 -17.45 5.04 0.17
CA TRP A 72 -18.09 4.35 -0.94
C TRP A 72 -17.22 4.30 -2.21
N PRO A 73 -17.00 3.11 -2.81
CA PRO A 73 -16.05 2.94 -3.91
C PRO A 73 -16.60 3.41 -5.25
N TRP A 74 -17.92 3.34 -5.43
CA TRP A 74 -18.59 3.66 -6.69
C TRP A 74 -19.06 5.11 -6.73
N THR A 75 -18.21 6.00 -6.24
CA THR A 75 -18.48 7.44 -6.15
C THR A 75 -17.84 8.18 -7.31
N VAL A 76 -18.62 9.04 -7.97
CA VAL A 76 -18.15 9.94 -9.03
C VAL A 76 -18.62 11.35 -8.68
N ASN A 77 -17.69 12.29 -8.52
CA ASN A 77 -18.04 13.71 -8.53
C ASN A 77 -17.92 14.23 -9.95
N ALA A 78 -18.97 14.88 -10.47
CA ALA A 78 -18.99 15.52 -11.77
C ALA A 78 -19.33 17.01 -11.59
N ALA A 79 -18.35 17.89 -11.83
CA ALA A 79 -18.51 19.34 -11.72
C ALA A 79 -19.09 19.81 -10.37
N GLY A 80 -18.65 19.19 -9.27
CA GLY A 80 -19.11 19.48 -7.91
C GLY A 80 -20.32 18.66 -7.48
N THR A 81 -20.96 17.91 -8.38
CA THR A 81 -22.11 17.06 -8.07
C THR A 81 -21.68 15.63 -7.79
N GLY A 82 -21.80 15.18 -6.54
CA GLY A 82 -21.47 13.82 -6.13
C GLY A 82 -22.54 12.79 -6.51
N HIS A 83 -22.12 11.64 -7.03
CA HIS A 83 -22.97 10.50 -7.36
C HIS A 83 -22.46 9.22 -6.68
N TRP A 84 -23.21 8.70 -5.70
CA TRP A 84 -22.95 7.42 -5.03
C TRP A 84 -23.73 6.30 -5.70
N LEU A 85 -23.06 5.55 -6.58
CA LEU A 85 -23.72 4.61 -7.48
C LEU A 85 -23.71 3.19 -6.92
N LYS A 86 -24.64 2.34 -7.35
CA LYS A 86 -24.77 1.00 -6.75
C LYS A 86 -23.68 0.03 -7.20
N THR A 87 -23.13 0.23 -8.40
CA THR A 87 -22.19 -0.72 -9.02
C THR A 87 -21.03 -0.02 -9.72
N LYS A 88 -19.91 -0.75 -9.87
CA LYS A 88 -18.74 -0.31 -10.63
C LYS A 88 -19.09 0.07 -12.07
N GLN A 89 -20.00 -0.66 -12.72
CA GLN A 89 -20.42 -0.40 -14.10
C GLN A 89 -21.20 0.92 -14.21
N GLN A 90 -22.08 1.22 -13.24
CA GLN A 90 -22.77 2.50 -13.19
C GLN A 90 -21.77 3.64 -12.98
N ALA A 91 -20.83 3.51 -12.04
CA ALA A 91 -19.76 4.48 -11.82
C ALA A 91 -18.91 4.71 -13.07
N LEU A 92 -18.53 3.64 -13.78
CA LEU A 92 -17.81 3.75 -15.04
C LEU A 92 -18.59 4.53 -16.10
N LYS A 93 -19.88 4.24 -16.26
CA LYS A 93 -20.73 4.95 -17.23
C LYS A 93 -20.83 6.44 -16.87
N THR A 94 -21.09 6.76 -15.60
CA THR A 94 -21.20 8.14 -15.12
C THR A 94 -19.87 8.89 -15.26
N ALA A 95 -18.75 8.28 -14.87
CA ALA A 95 -17.43 8.88 -15.00
C ALA A 95 -17.05 9.15 -16.47
N LYS A 96 -17.32 8.20 -17.39
CA LYS A 96 -17.10 8.43 -18.83
C LYS A 96 -17.91 9.63 -19.33
N ALA A 97 -19.21 9.67 -19.00
CA ALA A 97 -20.07 10.77 -19.41
C ALA A 97 -19.61 12.13 -18.82
N ALA A 98 -19.17 12.14 -17.56
CA ALA A 98 -18.65 13.34 -16.90
C ALA A 98 -17.33 13.81 -17.55
N ILE A 99 -16.41 12.90 -17.85
CA ILE A 99 -15.13 13.21 -18.51
C ILE A 99 -15.36 13.80 -19.90
N HIS A 100 -16.27 13.22 -20.68
CA HIS A 100 -16.63 13.75 -22.00
C HIS A 100 -17.18 15.18 -21.95
N LYS A 101 -17.87 15.55 -20.86
CA LYS A 101 -18.45 16.89 -20.68
C LYS A 101 -17.47 17.89 -20.07
N ASN A 102 -16.76 17.49 -19.01
CA ASN A 102 -15.85 18.34 -18.26
C ASN A 102 -14.81 17.51 -17.46
N ALA A 103 -13.80 17.00 -18.16
CA ALA A 103 -12.73 16.20 -17.58
C ALA A 103 -12.02 16.86 -16.39
N LYS A 104 -11.92 18.20 -16.36
CA LYS A 104 -11.20 18.96 -15.31
C LYS A 104 -11.82 18.83 -13.92
N SER A 105 -13.10 18.48 -13.84
CA SER A 105 -13.83 18.43 -12.58
C SER A 105 -14.50 17.07 -12.36
N THR A 106 -13.83 15.99 -12.77
CA THR A 106 -14.32 14.63 -12.52
C THR A 106 -13.43 13.92 -11.50
N ASP A 107 -13.99 13.62 -10.32
CA ASP A 107 -13.28 12.92 -9.24
C ASP A 107 -13.83 11.50 -9.05
N ILE A 108 -12.94 10.55 -8.74
CA ILE A 108 -13.22 9.13 -8.95
C ILE A 108 -12.80 8.27 -7.75
N GLY A 109 -13.74 7.42 -7.31
CA GLY A 109 -13.47 6.29 -6.41
C GLY A 109 -13.39 6.67 -4.93
N CYS A 110 -12.94 5.72 -4.11
CA CYS A 110 -12.84 5.81 -2.64
C CYS A 110 -12.13 7.07 -2.13
N PHE A 111 -11.12 7.55 -2.87
CA PHE A 111 -10.28 8.68 -2.50
C PHE A 111 -10.45 9.88 -3.45
N GLN A 112 -11.52 9.89 -4.27
CA GLN A 112 -11.90 10.99 -5.16
C GLN A 112 -10.71 11.61 -5.90
N LEU A 113 -9.93 10.77 -6.56
CA LEU A 113 -8.81 11.24 -7.37
C LEU A 113 -9.36 11.94 -8.61
N ASN A 114 -8.92 13.17 -8.85
CA ASN A 114 -9.34 13.94 -10.02
C ASN A 114 -8.74 13.36 -11.32
N TYR A 115 -9.59 13.06 -12.30
CA TYR A 115 -9.20 12.45 -13.56
C TYR A 115 -8.24 13.31 -14.38
N HIS A 116 -8.44 14.63 -14.41
CA HIS A 116 -7.60 15.52 -15.21
C HIS A 116 -6.15 15.53 -14.73
N TRP A 117 -5.94 15.50 -13.42
CA TRP A 117 -4.60 15.54 -12.82
C TRP A 117 -3.96 14.15 -12.72
N HIS A 118 -4.73 13.13 -12.34
CA HIS A 118 -4.18 11.82 -11.95
C HIS A 118 -4.50 10.69 -12.95
N GLY A 119 -5.41 10.90 -13.90
CA GLY A 119 -5.92 9.84 -14.77
C GLY A 119 -4.85 9.11 -15.59
N LYS A 120 -3.80 9.82 -16.02
CA LYS A 120 -2.68 9.23 -16.80
C LYS A 120 -1.84 8.23 -16.01
N GLN A 121 -1.94 8.22 -14.68
CA GLN A 121 -1.23 7.28 -13.81
C GLN A 121 -1.93 5.92 -13.74
N PHE A 122 -3.12 5.81 -14.32
CA PHE A 122 -3.90 4.59 -14.39
C PHE A 122 -3.96 4.09 -15.84
N GLY A 123 -3.76 2.79 -16.03
CA GLY A 123 -3.91 2.18 -17.37
C GLY A 123 -5.35 2.22 -17.92
N SER A 124 -6.35 2.53 -17.09
CA SER A 124 -7.73 2.72 -17.53
C SER A 124 -8.58 3.41 -16.45
N LEU A 125 -9.74 3.94 -16.85
CA LEU A 125 -10.75 4.45 -15.92
C LEU A 125 -11.27 3.36 -14.96
N ALA A 126 -11.34 2.11 -15.41
CA ALA A 126 -11.73 0.97 -14.58
C ALA A 126 -10.69 0.63 -13.52
N ASN A 127 -9.41 0.88 -13.79
CA ASN A 127 -8.34 0.81 -12.81
C ASN A 127 -8.40 2.00 -11.84
N MET A 128 -8.76 3.19 -12.29
CA MET A 128 -8.91 4.36 -11.41
C MET A 128 -10.09 4.23 -10.43
N LEU A 129 -11.18 3.56 -10.86
CA LEU A 129 -12.31 3.19 -10.01
C LEU A 129 -12.04 1.96 -9.13
N ASP A 130 -10.98 1.20 -9.38
CA ASP A 130 -10.67 0.01 -8.61
C ASP A 130 -10.22 0.41 -7.18
N PRO A 131 -10.89 -0.05 -6.11
CA PRO A 131 -10.60 0.41 -4.75
C PRO A 131 -9.12 0.26 -4.36
N MET A 132 -8.52 -0.87 -4.73
CA MET A 132 -7.12 -1.17 -4.43
C MET A 132 -6.15 -0.21 -5.12
N LYS A 133 -6.32 -0.03 -6.43
CA LYS A 133 -5.44 0.86 -7.22
C LYS A 133 -5.67 2.33 -6.86
N ASN A 134 -6.92 2.71 -6.60
CA ASN A 134 -7.30 4.05 -6.15
C ASN A 134 -6.62 4.39 -4.82
N ALA A 135 -6.71 3.50 -3.83
CA ALA A 135 -6.09 3.68 -2.52
C ALA A 135 -4.56 3.70 -2.58
N ALA A 136 -3.94 2.77 -3.31
CA ALA A 136 -2.50 2.70 -3.45
C ALA A 136 -1.92 3.99 -4.04
N TYR A 137 -2.55 4.51 -5.11
CA TYR A 137 -2.12 5.78 -5.69
C TYR A 137 -2.38 6.97 -4.76
N ALA A 138 -3.55 7.03 -4.12
CA ALA A 138 -3.89 8.11 -3.18
C ALA A 138 -2.93 8.17 -2.00
N ALA A 139 -2.57 7.02 -1.42
CA ALA A 139 -1.62 6.94 -0.32
C ALA A 139 -0.21 7.39 -0.74
N LYS A 140 0.27 6.97 -1.91
CA LYS A 140 1.54 7.46 -2.47
C LYS A 140 1.53 8.97 -2.65
N PHE A 141 0.48 9.52 -3.25
CA PHE A 141 0.35 10.95 -3.47
C PHE A 141 0.28 11.73 -2.15
N LEU A 142 -0.51 11.24 -1.19
CA LEU A 142 -0.59 11.87 0.14
C LEU A 142 0.76 11.82 0.88
N GLY A 143 1.51 10.73 0.76
CA GLY A 143 2.86 10.62 1.31
C GLY A 143 3.83 11.66 0.73
N GLN A 144 3.75 11.93 -0.57
CA GLN A 144 4.53 13.01 -1.21
C GLN A 144 4.14 14.37 -0.65
N LEU A 145 2.84 14.62 -0.48
CA LEU A 145 2.37 15.88 0.11
C LEU A 145 2.81 16.02 1.58
N TYR A 146 2.87 14.92 2.32
CA TYR A 146 3.42 14.92 3.67
C TYR A 146 4.90 15.33 3.67
N GLN A 147 5.70 14.82 2.73
CA GLN A 147 7.12 15.24 2.60
C GLN A 147 7.25 16.75 2.35
N GLU A 148 6.27 17.38 1.71
CA GLU A 148 6.26 18.83 1.49
C GLU A 148 5.78 19.64 2.71
N THR A 149 4.93 19.06 3.57
CA THR A 149 4.22 19.81 4.62
C THR A 149 4.58 19.43 6.05
N ASP A 150 5.23 18.28 6.24
CA ASP A 150 5.57 17.64 7.52
C ASP A 150 4.40 17.62 8.53
N ASN A 151 3.19 17.45 8.00
CA ASN A 151 1.97 17.49 8.79
C ASN A 151 0.83 16.86 8.00
N TRP A 152 0.20 15.82 8.55
CA TRP A 152 -0.85 15.07 7.85
C TRP A 152 -2.11 15.89 7.55
N ILE A 153 -2.46 16.84 8.41
CA ILE A 153 -3.64 17.70 8.20
C ILE A 153 -3.36 18.69 7.06
N SER A 154 -2.16 19.27 7.02
CA SER A 154 -1.73 20.13 5.91
C SER A 154 -1.62 19.33 4.60
N ALA A 155 -1.08 18.10 4.64
CA ALA A 155 -0.99 17.22 3.49
C ALA A 155 -2.38 16.88 2.93
N ALA A 156 -3.34 16.52 3.79
CA ALA A 156 -4.73 16.28 3.40
C ALA A 156 -5.38 17.54 2.79
N GLY A 157 -5.10 18.72 3.35
CA GLY A 157 -5.52 19.98 2.74
C GLY A 157 -4.99 20.16 1.32
N ARG A 158 -3.69 19.90 1.09
CA ARG A 158 -3.07 19.98 -0.24
C ARG A 158 -3.53 18.88 -1.20
N PHE A 159 -3.92 17.71 -0.67
CA PHE A 159 -4.49 16.62 -1.44
C PHE A 159 -5.77 17.09 -2.14
N HIS A 160 -6.61 17.82 -1.41
CA HIS A 160 -7.83 18.42 -1.95
C HIS A 160 -7.54 19.65 -2.83
N SER A 161 -6.73 20.59 -2.34
CA SER A 161 -6.38 21.80 -3.09
C SER A 161 -5.14 22.49 -2.53
N ARG A 162 -4.27 23.01 -3.39
CA ARG A 162 -3.16 23.88 -2.98
C ARG A 162 -3.62 25.32 -2.71
N THR A 163 -4.86 25.67 -3.05
CA THR A 163 -5.43 26.99 -2.81
C THR A 163 -6.04 27.03 -1.41
N GLU A 164 -5.50 27.88 -0.53
CA GLU A 164 -5.84 27.94 0.90
C GLU A 164 -7.35 28.15 1.17
N LYS A 165 -8.04 28.91 0.32
CA LYS A 165 -9.50 29.11 0.41
C LYS A 165 -10.30 27.79 0.39
N TYR A 166 -9.84 26.80 -0.38
CA TYR A 166 -10.48 25.49 -0.50
C TYR A 166 -9.90 24.46 0.47
N ALA A 167 -8.58 24.54 0.71
CA ALA A 167 -7.90 23.63 1.65
C ALA A 167 -8.39 23.80 3.10
N ARG A 168 -8.66 25.03 3.55
CA ARG A 168 -9.04 25.32 4.94
C ARG A 168 -10.31 24.59 5.41
N PRO A 169 -11.49 24.74 4.75
CA PRO A 169 -12.70 24.02 5.18
C PRO A 169 -12.51 22.50 5.05
N TYR A 170 -11.74 22.04 4.07
CA TYR A 170 -11.40 20.64 3.93
C TYR A 170 -10.62 20.10 5.14
N ARG A 171 -9.56 20.79 5.58
CA ARG A 171 -8.77 20.41 6.77
C ARG A 171 -9.63 20.31 8.02
N GLN A 172 -10.57 21.24 8.22
CA GLN A 172 -11.49 21.20 9.37
C GLN A 172 -12.39 19.95 9.34
N ARG A 173 -12.94 19.61 8.17
CA ARG A 173 -13.73 18.38 8.01
C ARG A 173 -12.88 17.14 8.25
N PHE A 174 -11.69 17.09 7.63
CA PHE A 174 -10.74 15.99 7.78
C PHE A 174 -10.34 15.78 9.24
N GLN A 175 -9.97 16.83 9.97
CA GLN A 175 -9.62 16.77 11.40
C GLN A 175 -10.77 16.21 12.25
N ARG A 176 -12.01 16.65 12.02
CA ARG A 176 -13.18 16.16 12.75
C ARG A 176 -13.42 14.67 12.53
N ILE A 177 -13.19 14.20 11.30
CA ILE A 177 -13.31 12.78 10.97
C ILE A 177 -12.14 12.00 11.60
N LEU A 178 -10.91 12.52 11.50
CA LEU A 178 -9.72 11.91 12.05
C LEU A 178 -9.79 11.73 13.57
N SER A 179 -10.36 12.68 14.31
CA SER A 179 -10.53 12.54 15.77
C SER A 179 -11.42 11.36 16.17
N GLY A 180 -12.21 10.79 15.25
CA GLY A 180 -12.96 9.55 15.47
C GLY A 180 -12.14 8.27 15.29
N PHE A 181 -10.92 8.36 14.75
CA PHE A 181 -10.00 7.24 14.54
C PHE A 181 -8.78 7.26 15.45
N GLU A 182 -8.44 8.44 15.97
CA GLU A 182 -7.43 8.54 17.01
C GLU A 182 -7.94 7.79 18.25
N PRO A 183 -7.16 6.86 18.83
CA PRO A 183 -7.50 6.35 20.14
C PRO A 183 -7.62 7.54 21.10
N ALA A 184 -8.57 7.49 22.03
CA ALA A 184 -8.77 8.49 23.08
C ALA A 184 -7.56 8.65 24.04
N SER A 185 -6.37 8.17 23.64
CA SER A 185 -5.11 8.14 24.37
C SER A 185 -4.17 9.32 24.07
N GLN A 186 -4.65 10.41 23.46
CA GLN A 186 -3.88 11.67 23.42
C GLN A 186 -3.77 12.36 24.81
N SER A 187 -4.25 11.73 25.89
CA SER A 187 -3.93 12.10 27.27
C SER A 187 -2.54 11.64 27.74
N VAL A 188 -1.84 10.78 26.99
CA VAL A 188 -0.43 10.48 27.24
C VAL A 188 0.37 10.99 26.05
N ARG A 189 0.73 12.28 26.10
CA ARG A 189 1.95 12.76 25.44
C ARG A 189 3.07 11.85 25.92
N ARG A 190 3.44 10.83 25.15
CA ARG A 190 4.79 10.29 25.25
C ARG A 190 5.67 11.37 24.64
N PRO A 191 6.47 12.12 25.42
CA PRO A 191 7.53 12.87 24.80
C PRO A 191 8.36 11.85 24.02
N PHE A 192 8.75 12.22 22.80
CA PHE A 192 9.77 11.50 22.07
C PHE A 192 11.00 11.44 23.00
N LEU A 193 11.15 10.31 23.70
CA LEU A 193 12.30 10.05 24.54
C LEU A 193 13.47 9.96 23.56
N ALA A 194 14.24 11.04 23.50
CA ALA A 194 15.58 11.02 22.94
C ALA A 194 16.32 9.88 23.65
N ILE A 195 16.60 8.81 22.91
CA ILE A 195 17.43 7.70 23.42
C ILE A 195 18.83 8.28 23.59
N LYS A 196 19.15 8.64 24.82
CA LYS A 196 20.53 8.78 25.29
C LYS A 196 21.07 7.36 25.48
N PRO A 197 22.24 6.98 24.94
CA PRO A 197 22.80 5.66 25.19
C PRO A 197 23.21 5.61 26.67
N SER A 198 22.41 4.93 27.49
CA SER A 198 22.77 4.61 28.87
C SER A 198 23.44 3.23 28.88
N GLY A 199 24.57 3.18 29.60
CA GLY A 199 25.46 2.05 29.69
C GLY A 199 24.83 0.75 30.17
N SER A 200 25.60 -0.30 29.95
CA SER A 200 25.38 -1.69 30.34
C SER A 200 25.04 -1.86 31.81
N ASP A 201 23.86 -2.39 32.11
CA ASP A 201 23.62 -3.17 33.33
C ASP A 201 22.88 -4.46 32.95
N GLY A 202 23.33 -5.56 33.55
CA GLY A 202 23.23 -6.91 33.02
C GLY A 202 21.81 -7.48 32.96
N HIS A 203 21.33 -7.73 31.73
CA HIS A 203 20.27 -8.70 31.49
C HIS A 203 20.86 -10.09 31.31
N GLN A 204 20.56 -10.98 32.26
CA GLN A 204 20.92 -12.40 32.18
C GLN A 204 20.12 -13.08 31.07
N ASN A 205 20.83 -13.68 30.12
CA ASN A 205 20.23 -14.25 28.91
C ASN A 205 19.43 -15.52 29.26
N GLN A 206 18.11 -15.52 29.05
CA GLN A 206 17.22 -16.65 29.39
C GLN A 206 17.10 -17.69 28.27
N PHE A 207 17.97 -17.64 27.27
CA PHE A 207 17.99 -18.59 26.14
C PHE A 207 19.22 -19.51 26.25
N PRO A 208 19.07 -20.76 26.72
CA PRO A 208 20.20 -21.64 27.05
C PRO A 208 20.99 -22.15 25.85
N LEU A 209 20.60 -21.81 24.62
CA LEU A 209 21.29 -22.21 23.38
C LEU A 209 22.22 -21.12 22.82
N LEU A 210 22.31 -19.95 23.45
CA LEU A 210 23.24 -18.90 23.07
C LEU A 210 24.36 -18.80 24.09
N LYS A 211 25.39 -19.64 23.94
CA LYS A 211 26.66 -19.42 24.64
C LYS A 211 27.38 -18.24 23.99
N ALA A 212 27.63 -17.19 24.75
CA ALA A 212 28.46 -16.06 24.33
C ALA A 212 29.88 -16.58 24.04
N GLY A 213 30.23 -16.67 22.76
CA GLY A 213 31.58 -16.99 22.30
C GLY A 213 32.54 -15.85 22.63
N LEU A 214 33.70 -16.23 23.16
CA LEU A 214 34.78 -15.37 23.60
C LEU A 214 35.20 -14.32 22.56
N LYS A 215 35.57 -13.15 23.09
CA LYS A 215 36.26 -12.05 22.41
C LYS A 215 37.33 -12.58 21.46
N ASN A 216 37.17 -12.31 20.17
CA ASN A 216 38.27 -12.07 19.25
C ASN A 216 37.76 -11.23 18.07
N THR A 217 38.35 -10.05 17.93
CA THR A 217 38.29 -9.21 16.73
C THR A 217 38.90 -9.96 15.55
N ALA A 218 38.09 -10.30 14.56
CA ALA A 218 38.57 -10.71 13.25
C ALA A 218 37.57 -10.25 12.19
N HIS A 219 38.08 -9.44 11.24
CA HIS A 219 37.35 -8.96 10.08
C HIS A 219 36.86 -10.14 9.21
N GLY A 220 35.56 -10.21 8.94
CA GLY A 220 34.96 -11.22 8.08
C GLY A 220 34.49 -10.62 6.76
N SER A 221 35.43 -10.32 5.86
CA SER A 221 35.20 -10.14 4.42
C SER A 221 35.85 -11.32 3.72
N LEU A 222 35.08 -12.15 2.99
CA LEU A 222 35.64 -13.09 2.02
C LEU A 222 34.70 -13.32 0.84
N MET A 223 34.99 -12.58 -0.23
CA MET A 223 34.77 -12.96 -1.63
C MET A 223 35.68 -14.17 -1.95
N PRO A 224 35.26 -15.19 -2.71
CA PRO A 224 36.16 -16.25 -3.15
C PRO A 224 37.03 -15.78 -4.33
N LEU A 225 38.35 -15.89 -4.18
CA LEU A 225 39.30 -15.81 -5.29
C LEU A 225 39.35 -17.16 -6.00
N ALA A 226 39.07 -17.15 -7.30
CA ALA A 226 39.31 -18.27 -8.19
C ALA A 226 40.76 -18.21 -8.69
N GLU A 227 41.50 -19.31 -8.54
CA GLU A 227 42.77 -19.54 -9.23
C GLU A 227 42.61 -20.70 -10.21
N GLY A 228 43.12 -20.50 -11.43
CA GLY A 228 43.53 -21.59 -12.31
C GLY A 228 43.19 -21.41 -13.79
N SER A 229 44.01 -20.70 -14.55
CA SER A 229 45.00 -21.34 -15.45
C SER A 229 45.63 -20.32 -16.41
N GLN A 230 46.91 -20.56 -16.68
CA GLN A 230 47.84 -19.74 -17.43
C GLN A 230 47.58 -19.83 -18.94
N SER A 231 47.88 -18.76 -19.69
CA SER A 231 48.74 -18.81 -20.89
C SER A 231 49.07 -17.42 -21.45
N ALA A 232 50.39 -17.20 -21.59
CA ALA A 232 51.13 -16.41 -22.59
C ALA A 232 50.56 -15.05 -23.07
N LEU A 233 51.24 -13.93 -22.78
CA LEU A 233 52.31 -13.35 -23.61
C LEU A 233 51.85 -13.08 -25.07
N PHE A 234 51.46 -11.83 -25.37
CA PHE A 234 52.07 -11.04 -26.43
C PHE A 234 51.73 -9.54 -26.29
N ASP A 235 52.78 -8.78 -26.52
CA ASP A 235 52.97 -7.33 -26.52
C ASP A 235 52.40 -6.67 -27.78
N ARG A 236 51.69 -5.53 -27.65
CA ARG A 236 52.04 -4.23 -28.28
C ARG A 236 50.90 -3.21 -28.25
N SER A 237 51.36 -1.97 -28.14
CA SER A 237 50.66 -0.72 -27.84
C SER A 237 50.07 -0.03 -29.13
N PRO A 238 49.71 1.27 -29.17
CA PRO A 238 48.34 1.77 -29.32
C PRO A 238 48.08 2.52 -30.65
N SER A 239 46.85 3.04 -30.82
CA SER A 239 46.46 4.31 -31.50
C SER A 239 45.32 4.18 -32.53
N ARG A 240 44.14 4.73 -32.18
CA ARG A 240 43.49 5.94 -32.73
C ARG A 240 42.01 5.96 -32.35
#